data_AF-A0A3D1PGH3-F1
#
_entry.id   AF-A0A3D1PGH3-F1
#
_cell.length_a   1.000
_cell.length_b   1.000
_cell.length_c   1.000
_cell.angle_alpha   90.00
_cell.angle_beta   90.00
_cell.angle_gamma   90.00
#
_symmetry.space_group_name_H-M   'P 1'
#
loop_
_entity.id
_entity.type
_entity.pdbx_description
1 polymer ?
#
loop_
_entity_poly.entity_id
_entity_poly.type
_entity_poly.pdbx_seq_one_letter_code
_entity_poly.pdbx_strand_id
1 'polypeptide(L)'
;FRVGSGADVFAISNYDPFSKAFVLARGIVGDRNKIPKVASPIYKQNFNLLTGQCLDDETVSVPTYEVRVVEDRVQVAVEEIG
;
A
#
# COMPACT_ATOMS: atom_id res chain seq x y z
N PHE A 1 2.49 5.66 -0.81
CA PHE A 1 3.89 5.31 -0.53
C PHE A 1 4.75 5.70 -1.71
N ARG A 2 5.75 6.55 -1.51
CA ARG A 2 6.84 6.76 -2.48
C ARG A 2 7.96 5.80 -2.12
N VAL A 3 8.45 5.01 -3.06
CA VAL A 3 9.46 3.97 -2.80
C VAL A 3 10.73 4.28 -3.60
N GLY A 4 11.88 4.20 -2.93
CA GLY A 4 13.17 4.58 -3.53
C GLY A 4 13.29 6.08 -3.80
N SER A 5 14.27 6.46 -4.62
CA SER A 5 14.52 7.84 -5.06
C SER A 5 13.76 8.24 -6.33
N GLY A 6 12.99 7.31 -6.92
CA GLY A 6 12.30 7.48 -8.20
C GLY A 6 10.91 8.12 -8.10
N ALA A 7 10.22 8.12 -9.25
CA ALA A 7 8.87 8.64 -9.37
C ALA A 7 7.77 7.65 -8.93
N ASP A 8 8.15 6.41 -8.55
CA ASP A 8 7.20 5.36 -8.21
C ASP A 8 6.43 5.69 -6.93
N VAL A 9 5.12 5.87 -7.09
CA VAL A 9 4.18 6.10 -6.01
C VAL A 9 3.07 5.06 -6.09
N PHE A 10 2.81 4.41 -4.96
CA PHE A 10 1.76 3.41 -4.80
C PHE A 10 0.72 3.91 -3.79
N ALA A 11 -0.55 3.61 -4.00
CA ALA A 11 -1.61 3.88 -3.02
C ALA A 11 -2.39 2.61 -2.73
N ILE A 12 -2.56 2.34 -1.43
CA ILE A 12 -3.40 1.28 -0.88
C ILE A 12 -4.22 1.86 0.26
N SER A 13 -5.30 1.18 0.66
CA SER A 13 -6.09 1.59 1.82
C SER A 13 -5.23 1.71 3.07
N ASN A 14 -5.50 2.71 3.91
CA ASN A 14 -4.78 2.89 5.18
C ASN A 14 -5.27 1.91 6.27
N TYR A 15 -6.41 1.26 6.05
CA TYR A 15 -6.99 0.32 7.00
C TYR A 15 -6.25 -1.03 6.97
N ASP A 16 -5.76 -1.45 8.12
CA ASP A 16 -5.20 -2.78 8.35
C ASP A 16 -6.31 -3.73 8.82
N PRO A 17 -6.67 -4.77 8.04
CA PRO A 17 -7.73 -5.71 8.39
C PRO A 17 -7.42 -6.59 9.61
N PHE A 18 -6.14 -6.79 9.97
CA PHE A 18 -5.76 -7.61 11.12
C PHE A 18 -5.90 -6.83 12.42
N SER A 19 -5.37 -5.61 12.48
CA SER A 19 -5.46 -4.76 13.68
C SER A 19 -6.75 -3.94 13.76
N LYS A 20 -7.53 -3.90 12.67
CA LYS A 20 -8.76 -3.11 12.54
C LYS A 20 -8.53 -1.61 12.77
N ALA A 21 -7.40 -1.10 12.29
CA ALA A 21 -6.97 0.28 12.53
C ALA A 21 -6.37 0.93 11.27
N PHE A 22 -6.44 2.26 11.20
CA PHE A 22 -5.91 3.06 10.08
C PHE A 22 -4.42 3.36 10.23
N VAL A 23 -3.59 2.34 10.09
CA VAL A 23 -2.17 2.38 10.46
C VAL A 23 -1.18 2.04 9.34
N LEU A 24 -1.63 1.54 8.18
CA LEU A 24 -0.71 1.06 7.14
C LEU A 24 0.23 2.16 6.61
N ALA A 25 -0.22 3.41 6.54
CA ALA A 25 0.59 4.56 6.14
C ALA A 25 1.80 4.83 7.07
N ARG A 26 1.80 4.26 8.28
CA ARG A 26 2.91 4.35 9.25
C ARG A 26 3.82 3.12 9.22
N GLY A 27 3.55 2.16 8.33
CA GLY A 27 4.30 0.93 8.20
C GLY A 27 5.69 1.14 7.60
N ILE A 28 6.54 0.13 7.77
CA ILE A 28 7.89 0.13 7.22
C ILE A 28 7.83 -0.37 5.78
N VAL A 29 8.25 0.48 4.84
CA VAL A 29 8.41 0.12 3.43
C VAL A 29 9.69 -0.69 3.24
N GLY A 30 9.64 -1.68 2.34
CA GLY A 30 10.80 -2.43 1.88
C GLY A 30 10.42 -3.30 0.70
N ASP A 31 11.19 -4.36 0.46
CA ASP A 31 10.83 -5.39 -0.52
C ASP A 31 10.81 -6.79 0.12
N ARG A 32 10.11 -7.71 -0.55
CA ARG A 32 10.23 -9.16 -0.33
C ARG A 32 10.38 -9.80 -1.70
N ASN A 33 11.56 -10.37 -1.96
CA ASN A 33 11.88 -10.95 -3.27
C ASN A 33 11.62 -9.96 -4.42
N LYS A 34 12.05 -8.70 -4.27
CA LYS A 34 11.84 -7.60 -5.23
C LYS A 34 10.41 -7.11 -5.37
N ILE A 35 9.45 -7.63 -4.60
CA ILE A 35 8.08 -7.10 -4.53
C ILE A 35 8.06 -5.96 -3.53
N PRO A 36 7.71 -4.71 -3.92
CA PRO A 36 7.62 -3.59 -2.99
C PRO A 36 6.46 -3.84 -2.02
N LYS A 37 6.72 -3.65 -0.73
CA LYS A 37 5.75 -3.95 0.33
C LYS A 37 5.79 -2.93 1.46
N VAL A 38 4.73 -2.92 2.25
CA VAL A 38 4.69 -2.24 3.56
C VAL A 38 4.37 -3.27 4.65
N ALA A 39 5.13 -3.26 5.74
CA ALA A 39 4.83 -4.05 6.93
C ALA A 39 3.91 -3.27 7.88
N SER A 40 2.77 -3.85 8.27
CA SER A 40 1.85 -3.25 9.26
C SER A 40 2.59 -2.93 10.57
N PRO A 41 2.40 -1.74 11.17
CA PRO A 41 3.09 -1.37 12.40
C PRO A 41 2.79 -2.30 13.59
N ILE A 42 1.61 -2.90 13.65
CA ILE A 42 1.14 -3.63 14.84
C ILE A 42 1.58 -5.09 14.76
N TYR A 43 1.01 -5.86 13.83
CA TYR A 43 1.23 -7.30 13.73
C TYR A 43 2.17 -7.73 12.60
N LYS A 44 2.81 -6.76 11.93
CA LYS A 44 3.91 -6.94 10.96
C LYS A 44 3.56 -7.69 9.67
N GLN A 45 2.29 -7.93 9.37
CA GLN A 45 1.88 -8.48 8.07
C GLN A 45 2.38 -7.58 6.94
N ASN A 46 2.88 -8.20 5.87
CA ASN A 46 3.48 -7.54 4.74
C ASN A 46 2.45 -7.44 3.62
N PHE A 47 2.11 -6.22 3.21
CA PHE A 47 1.19 -5.96 2.11
C PHE A 47 1.95 -5.54 0.86
N ASN A 48 1.68 -6.21 -0.26
CA ASN A 48 2.20 -5.86 -1.58
C ASN A 48 1.67 -4.48 -2.00
N LEU A 49 2.56 -3.53 -2.29
CA LEU A 49 2.18 -2.17 -2.70
C LEU A 49 1.63 -2.10 -4.12
N LEU A 50 1.87 -3.11 -4.96
CA LEU A 50 1.36 -3.20 -6.33
C LEU A 50 -0.09 -3.69 -6.37
N THR A 51 -0.41 -4.70 -5.55
CA THR A 51 -1.67 -5.45 -5.66
C THR A 51 -2.54 -5.39 -4.40
N GLY A 52 -2.01 -4.88 -3.28
CA GLY A 52 -2.70 -4.86 -1.99
C GLY A 52 -2.76 -6.23 -1.30
N GLN A 53 -2.28 -7.29 -1.94
CA GLN A 53 -2.27 -8.65 -1.37
C GLN A 53 -1.40 -8.73 -0.12
N CYS A 54 -1.91 -9.35 0.94
CA CYS A 54 -1.07 -9.74 2.07
C CYS A 54 -0.17 -10.91 1.64
N LEU A 55 1.14 -10.74 1.79
CA LEU A 55 2.18 -11.72 1.43
C LEU A 55 2.34 -12.83 2.48
N ASP A 56 1.73 -12.65 3.65
CA ASP A 56 1.77 -13.59 4.77
C ASP A 56 0.46 -14.40 4.89
N ASP A 57 -0.60 -13.95 4.21
CA ASP A 57 -1.91 -14.62 4.14
C ASP A 57 -2.59 -14.27 2.80
N GLU A 58 -2.61 -15.23 1.87
CA GLU A 58 -3.16 -15.03 0.53
C GLU A 58 -4.68 -14.78 0.51
N THR A 59 -5.37 -15.05 1.62
CA THR A 59 -6.82 -14.83 1.74
C THR A 59 -7.19 -13.39 2.07
N VAL A 60 -6.20 -12.54 2.37
CA VAL A 60 -6.40 -11.15 2.81
C VAL A 60 -5.76 -10.16 1.85
N SER A 61 -6.52 -9.17 1.40
CA SER A 61 -6.01 -8.06 0.60
C SER A 61 -6.61 -6.72 1.07
N VAL A 62 -6.00 -5.63 0.66
CA VAL A 62 -6.53 -4.27 0.83
C VAL A 62 -6.72 -3.59 -0.53
N PRO A 63 -7.68 -2.67 -0.68
CA PRO A 63 -7.86 -1.93 -1.91
C PRO A 63 -6.58 -1.20 -2.32
N THR A 64 -6.31 -1.21 -3.63
CA THR A 64 -5.30 -0.37 -4.27
C THR A 64 -5.98 0.72 -5.08
N TYR A 65 -5.26 1.81 -5.32
CA TYR A 65 -5.79 2.94 -6.09
C TYR A 65 -4.79 3.31 -7.18
N GLU A 66 -5.30 3.66 -8.36
CA GLU A 66 -4.45 4.22 -9.41
C GLU A 66 -3.85 5.55 -8.95
N VAL A 67 -2.56 5.72 -9.22
CA VAL A 67 -1.80 6.91 -8.85
C VAL A 67 -1.05 7.43 -10.05
N ARG A 68 -1.02 8.76 -10.18
CA ARG A 68 -0.12 9.45 -11.11
C ARG A 68 0.55 10.64 -10.46
N VAL A 69 1.68 11.04 -11.03
CA VAL A 69 2.40 12.27 -10.66
C VAL A 69 2.35 13.20 -11.87
N VAL A 70 1.73 14.37 -11.69
CA VAL A 70 1.60 15.41 -12.73
C VAL A 70 2.03 16.73 -12.12
N GLU A 71 3.02 17.40 -12.71
CA GLU A 71 3.50 18.71 -12.24
C GLU A 71 3.80 18.72 -10.73
N ASP A 72 4.59 17.74 -10.26
CA ASP A 72 4.95 17.52 -8.85
C ASP A 72 3.77 17.25 -7.88
N ARG A 73 2.55 17.06 -8.41
CA ARG A 73 1.37 16.69 -7.62
C ARG A 73 1.09 15.20 -7.74
N VAL A 74 0.96 14.55 -6.59
CA VAL A 74 0.45 13.17 -6.51
C VAL A 74 -1.07 13.22 -6.56
N GLN A 75 -1.65 12.50 -7.51
CA GLN A 75 -3.09 12.34 -7.66
C GLN A 75 -3.45 10.86 -7.45
N VAL A 76 -4.46 10.61 -6.63
CA VAL A 76 -5.00 9.27 -6.36
C VAL A 76 -6.40 9.22 -6.94
N ALA A 77 -6.70 8.19 -7.73
CA ALA A 77 -8.02 8.00 -8.28
C ALA A 77 -9.05 7.82 -7.15
N VAL A 78 -10.21 8.43 -7.32
CA VAL A 78 -11.38 8.15 -6.48
C VAL A 78 -12.12 7.00 -7.14
N GLU A 79 -12.55 6.01 -6.36
CA GLU A 79 -13.53 5.04 -6.85
C GLU A 79 -14.85 5.78 -7.10
N GLU A 80 -15.41 5.65 -8.30
CA GLU A 80 -16.82 5.99 -8.52
C GLU A 80 -17.65 5.00 -7.71
N ILE A 81 -18.34 5.50 -6.69
CA ILE A 81 -19.39 4.75 -6.01
C ILE A 81 -20.58 4.72 -6.97
N GLY A 82 -20.72 3.62 -7.69
CA GLY A 82 -21.94 3.28 -8.43
C GLY A 82 -23.10 2.94 -7.52
#